data_AF-A0A662UAS2-F1
#
_entry.id   AF-A0A662UAS2-F1
#
_cell.length_a   1.000
_cell.length_b   1.000
_cell.length_c   1.000
_cell.angle_alpha   90.00
_cell.angle_beta   90.00
_cell.angle_gamma   90.00
#
_symmetry.space_group_name_H-M   'P 1'
#
loop_
_entity.id
_entity.type
_entity.pdbx_description
1 polymer ?
#
loop_
_entity_poly.entity_id
_entity_poly.type
_entity_poly.pdbx_seq_one_letter_code
_entity_poly.pdbx_strand_id
1 'polypeptide(L)'
;MSTRLEVSLPPIWIRIDGAKAEILEVLKFTFPDGKVRYHVVCRIFWRGIKTRKFFLDVINMDDLRKKLEIELSKIKLLYISRGEKYVREVVT
;
A
#
# COMPACT_ATOMS: atom_id res chain seq x y z
N MET A 1 -25.28 11.98 -23.07
CA MET A 1 -24.27 11.99 -21.98
C MET A 1 -23.19 11.01 -22.36
N SER A 2 -21.99 11.49 -22.70
CA SER A 2 -20.84 10.62 -23.01
C SER A 2 -20.29 10.07 -21.70
N THR A 3 -20.50 8.79 -21.44
CA THR A 3 -19.87 8.08 -20.32
C THR A 3 -18.37 7.97 -20.65
N ARG A 4 -17.56 8.86 -20.07
CA ARG A 4 -16.10 8.71 -20.14
C ARG A 4 -15.73 7.45 -19.37
N LEU A 5 -15.14 6.49 -20.07
CA LEU A 5 -14.57 5.29 -19.47
C LEU A 5 -13.26 5.70 -18.77
N GLU A 6 -13.27 5.81 -17.43
CA GLU A 6 -12.04 5.97 -16.66
C GLU A 6 -11.38 4.59 -16.48
N VAL A 7 -10.29 4.38 -17.20
CA VAL A 7 -9.51 3.13 -17.11
C VAL A 7 -8.73 3.14 -15.80
N SER A 8 -9.13 2.28 -14.88
CA SER A 8 -8.35 1.89 -13.70
C SER A 8 -7.45 0.72 -14.10
N LEU A 9 -6.12 0.87 -13.96
CA LEU A 9 -5.12 -0.18 -14.20
C LEU A 9 -4.68 -0.81 -12.87
N PRO A 10 -5.33 -1.89 -12.39
CA PRO A 10 -4.75 -2.78 -11.38
C PRO A 10 -4.44 -4.18 -11.96
N PRO A 11 -3.54 -4.96 -11.32
CA PRO A 11 -2.64 -4.57 -10.24
C PRO A 11 -1.29 -4.03 -10.75
N ILE A 12 -0.83 -2.90 -10.19
CA ILE A 12 0.52 -2.36 -10.43
C ILE A 12 1.45 -2.85 -9.32
N TRP A 13 2.65 -3.29 -9.71
CA TRP A 13 3.68 -3.77 -8.79
C TRP A 13 4.78 -2.74 -8.62
N ILE A 14 5.03 -2.33 -7.37
CA ILE A 14 6.11 -1.42 -7.00
C ILE A 14 7.14 -2.20 -6.17
N ARG A 15 8.43 -2.04 -6.46
CA ARG A 15 9.51 -2.64 -5.67
C ARG A 15 10.02 -1.64 -4.63
N ILE A 16 10.11 -2.07 -3.38
CA ILE A 16 10.52 -1.22 -2.24
C ILE A 16 11.35 -2.07 -1.28
N ASP A 17 12.62 -1.74 -1.06
CA ASP A 17 13.54 -2.38 -0.10
C ASP A 17 13.47 -3.91 -0.01
N GLY A 18 13.54 -4.58 -1.17
CA GLY A 18 13.50 -6.03 -1.28
C GLY A 18 12.11 -6.66 -1.10
N ALA A 19 11.07 -5.84 -1.02
CA ALA A 19 9.66 -6.23 -1.03
C ALA A 19 8.98 -5.80 -2.33
N LYS A 20 7.78 -6.34 -2.57
CA LYS A 20 6.87 -5.87 -3.61
C LYS A 20 5.58 -5.37 -2.99
N ALA A 21 5.15 -4.17 -3.33
CA ALA A 21 3.82 -3.68 -3.03
C ALA A 21 2.94 -3.86 -4.27
N GLU A 22 1.77 -4.45 -4.08
CA GLU A 22 0.75 -4.58 -5.13
C GLU A 22 -0.34 -3.55 -4.87
N ILE A 23 -0.50 -2.63 -5.82
CA ILE A 23 -1.54 -1.60 -5.80
C ILE A 23 -2.77 -2.18 -6.47
N LEU A 24 -3.88 -2.23 -5.73
CA LEU A 24 -5.14 -2.87 -6.15
C LEU A 24 -6.18 -1.85 -6.61
N GLU A 25 -6.20 -0.67 -6.00
CA GLU A 25 -7.15 0.39 -6.32
C GLU A 25 -6.57 1.74 -5.91
N VAL A 26 -6.88 2.78 -6.68
CA VAL A 26 -6.52 4.16 -6.36
C VAL A 26 -7.73 5.04 -6.60
N LEU A 27 -8.24 5.66 -5.53
CA LEU A 27 -9.36 6.60 -5.60
C LEU A 27 -8.86 8.01 -5.28
N LYS A 28 -9.20 8.98 -6.13
CA LYS A 28 -8.87 10.39 -5.92
C LYS A 28 -9.99 11.07 -5.13
N PHE A 29 -9.64 11.75 -4.04
CA PHE A 29 -10.58 12.53 -3.23
C PHE A 29 -10.09 13.95 -3.02
N THR A 30 -11.04 14.89 -2.97
CA THR A 30 -10.78 16.27 -2.57
C THR A 30 -11.31 16.46 -1.16
N PHE A 31 -10.42 16.82 -0.22
CA PHE A 31 -10.78 17.09 1.16
C PHE A 31 -11.48 18.46 1.28
N PRO A 32 -12.19 18.74 2.40
CA PRO A 32 -12.83 20.04 2.63
C PRO A 32 -11.87 21.23 2.60
N ASP A 33 -10.58 21.01 2.83
CA ASP A 33 -9.50 22.01 2.71
C ASP A 33 -9.07 22.29 1.26
N GLY A 34 -9.75 21.68 0.28
CA GLY A 34 -9.45 21.78 -1.15
C GLY A 34 -8.26 20.92 -1.60
N LYS A 35 -7.59 20.19 -0.69
CA LYS A 35 -6.42 19.38 -1.07
C LYS A 35 -6.85 18.04 -1.66
N VAL A 36 -6.16 17.67 -2.72
CA VAL A 36 -6.30 16.35 -3.34
C VAL A 36 -5.49 15.34 -2.54
N ARG A 37 -6.11 14.20 -2.23
CA ARG A 37 -5.43 12.99 -1.78
C ARG A 37 -5.89 11.79 -2.59
N TYR A 38 -5.12 10.73 -2.51
CA TYR A 38 -5.38 9.46 -3.16
C TYR A 38 -5.50 8.40 -2.08
N HIS A 39 -6.61 7.68 -2.07
CA HIS A 39 -6.80 6.51 -1.24
C HIS A 39 -6.32 5.29 -2.01
N VAL A 40 -5.20 4.71 -1.58
CA VAL A 40 -4.51 3.64 -2.28
C VAL A 40 -4.73 2.33 -1.53
N VAL A 41 -5.51 1.42 -2.10
CA VAL A 41 -5.66 0.06 -1.55
C VAL A 41 -4.51 -0.80 -2.07
N CYS A 42 -3.74 -1.40 -1.17
CA CYS A 42 -2.56 -2.18 -1.52
C CYS A 42 -2.32 -3.35 -0.55
N ARG A 43 -1.32 -4.18 -0.88
CA ARG A 43 -0.76 -5.20 0.01
C ARG A 43 0.74 -5.38 -0.26
N ILE A 44 1.47 -5.85 0.75
CA ILE A 44 2.94 -6.03 0.67
C ILE A 44 3.28 -7.52 0.64
N PHE A 45 4.28 -7.85 -0.18
CA PHE A 45 4.91 -9.16 -0.28
C PHE A 45 6.38 -9.05 0.10
N TRP A 46 6.78 -9.72 1.17
CA TRP A 46 8.15 -9.73 1.66
C TRP A 46 8.48 -11.07 2.33
N ARG A 47 9.58 -11.72 1.94
CA ARG A 47 10.03 -13.02 2.48
C ARG A 47 8.92 -14.09 2.54
N GLY A 48 8.09 -14.20 1.50
CA GLY A 48 6.99 -15.16 1.45
C GLY A 48 5.82 -14.84 2.40
N ILE A 49 5.84 -13.68 3.06
CA ILE A 49 4.71 -13.11 3.82
C ILE A 49 3.95 -12.20 2.87
N LYS A 50 2.63 -12.37 2.84
CA LYS A 50 1.70 -11.55 2.05
C LYS A 50 0.70 -10.94 3.00
N THR A 51 0.71 -9.62 3.15
CA THR A 51 -0.22 -8.96 4.07
C THR A 51 -1.66 -9.06 3.58
N ARG A 52 -2.61 -8.91 4.52
CA ARG A 52 -3.98 -8.49 4.16
C ARG A 52 -3.95 -7.18 3.40
N LYS A 53 -5.06 -6.88 2.72
CA LYS A 53 -5.25 -5.58 2.07
C LYS A 53 -5.31 -4.50 3.14
N PHE A 54 -4.68 -3.37 2.87
CA PHE A 54 -4.77 -2.16 3.68
C PHE A 54 -4.81 -0.95 2.75
N PHE A 55 -5.08 0.23 3.30
CA PHE A 55 -5.13 1.47 2.54
C PHE A 55 -4.12 2.48 3.04
N LEU A 56 -3.67 3.35 2.14
CA LEU A 56 -2.85 4.51 2.44
C LEU A 56 -3.46 5.74 1.78
N ASP A 57 -3.74 6.77 2.57
CA ASP A 57 -4.08 8.10 2.03
C ASP A 57 -2.80 8.85 1.71
N VAL A 58 -2.57 9.19 0.45
CA VAL A 58 -1.31 9.78 -0.04
C VAL A 58 -1.58 11.06 -0.84
N ILE A 59 -0.61 11.98 -0.85
CA ILE A 59 -0.73 13.22 -1.64
C ILE A 59 -0.16 13.02 -3.05
N ASN A 60 0.94 12.28 -3.16
CA ASN A 60 1.65 12.03 -4.41
C ASN A 60 2.43 10.71 -4.34
N MET A 61 3.14 10.38 -5.41
CA MET A 61 3.94 9.14 -5.51
C MET A 61 5.08 9.05 -4.48
N ASP A 62 5.70 10.17 -4.10
CA ASP A 62 6.77 10.16 -3.09
C ASP A 62 6.22 9.89 -1.68
N ASP A 63 5.06 10.47 -1.34
CA ASP A 63 4.35 10.19 -0.09
C ASP A 63 3.88 8.73 -0.04
N LEU A 64 3.41 8.18 -1.17
CA LEU A 64 3.08 6.75 -1.28
C LEU A 64 4.31 5.86 -1.01
N ARG A 65 5.44 6.18 -1.63
CA ARG A 65 6.70 5.45 -1.42
C ARG A 65 7.09 5.44 0.06
N LYS A 66 7.14 6.63 0.70
CA LYS A 66 7.50 6.79 2.12
C LYS A 66 6.57 6.00 3.04
N LYS A 67 5.26 6.06 2.81
CA LYS A 67 4.28 5.33 3.64
C LYS A 67 4.38 3.82 3.45
N LEU A 68 4.63 3.34 2.25
CA LEU A 68 4.90 1.92 2.02
C LEU A 68 6.21 1.46 2.68
N GLU A 69 7.26 2.29 2.67
CA GLU A 69 8.51 2.03 3.40
C GLU A 69 8.27 1.93 4.92
N ILE A 70 7.41 2.79 5.47
CA ILE A 70 6.99 2.74 6.88
C ILE A 70 6.25 1.43 7.19
N GLU A 71 5.26 1.04 6.38
CA GLU A 71 4.53 -0.22 6.59
C GLU A 71 5.45 -1.45 6.48
N LEU A 72 6.36 -1.45 5.50
CA LEU A 72 7.38 -2.50 5.40
C LEU A 72 8.31 -2.53 6.61
N SER A 73 8.68 -1.37 7.14
CA SER A 73 9.53 -1.25 8.33
C SER A 73 8.84 -1.81 9.58
N LYS A 74 7.52 -1.61 9.73
CA LYS A 74 6.74 -2.23 10.81
C LYS A 74 6.77 -3.76 10.71
N ILE A 75 6.60 -4.31 9.51
CA ILE A 75 6.67 -5.76 9.27
C ILE A 75 8.07 -6.28 9.60
N LYS A 76 9.13 -5.62 9.13
CA LYS A 76 10.52 -5.97 9.43
C LYS A 76 10.81 -5.93 10.93
N LEU A 77 10.33 -4.90 11.63
CA LEU A 77 10.49 -4.76 13.09
C LEU A 77 9.76 -5.88 13.85
N LEU A 78 8.52 -6.20 13.48
CA LEU A 78 7.79 -7.34 14.05
C LEU A 78 8.51 -8.66 13.81
N TYR A 79 9.07 -8.84 12.62
CA TYR A 79 9.84 -10.03 12.27
C TYR A 79 11.09 -10.18 13.15
N ILE A 80 11.86 -9.10 13.32
CA ILE A 80 13.08 -9.09 14.14
C ILE A 80 12.74 -9.34 15.62
N SER A 81 11.64 -8.77 16.11
CA SER A 81 11.28 -8.82 17.53
C SER A 81 10.53 -10.09 17.97
N ARG A 82 9.69 -10.67 17.10
CA ARG A 82 8.78 -11.79 17.45
C ARG A 82 8.90 -13.01 16.52
N GLY A 83 9.72 -12.93 15.48
CA GLY A 83 9.91 -14.00 14.51
C GLY A 83 8.77 -14.14 13.50
N GLU A 84 8.97 -15.02 12.52
CA GLU A 84 8.07 -15.17 11.37
C GLU A 84 6.64 -15.61 11.74
N LYS A 85 6.52 -16.59 12.64
CA LYS A 85 5.22 -17.17 13.02
C LYS A 85 4.25 -16.09 13.50
N TYR A 86 4.72 -15.24 14.42
CA TYR A 86 3.92 -14.14 14.96
C TYR A 86 3.56 -13.10 13.90
N VAL A 87 4.50 -12.75 13.01
CA VAL A 87 4.20 -11.82 11.92
C VAL A 87 3.06 -12.33 11.06
N ARG A 88 3.09 -13.61 10.68
CA ARG A 88 2.02 -14.22 9.88
C ARG A 88 0.67 -14.12 10.59
N GLU A 89 0.62 -14.48 11.87
CA GLU A 89 -0.61 -14.40 12.68
C GLU A 89 -1.24 -13.00 12.72
N VAL A 90 -0.44 -11.93 12.67
CA VAL A 90 -0.96 -10.56 12.83
C VAL A 90 -1.15 -9.78 11.53
N VAL A 91 -0.38 -10.06 10.47
CA VAL A 91 -0.38 -9.25 9.22
C VAL A 91 -1.07 -9.90 8.03
N THR A 92 -1.19 -11.23 8.00
CA THR A 92 -1.86 -11.95 6.89
C THR A 92 -3.35 -12.07 7.16
#